data_AF-S4R555-F1
#
_entry.id   AF-S4R555-F1
#
_cell.length_a   1.000
_cell.length_b   1.000
_cell.length_c   1.000
_cell.angle_alpha   90.00
_cell.angle_beta   90.00
_cell.angle_gamma   90.00
#
_symmetry.space_group_name_H-M   'P 1'
#
loop_
_entity.id
_entity.type
_entity.pdbx_description
1 polymer ?
#
loop_
_entity_poly.entity_id
_entity_poly.type
_entity_poly.pdbx_seq_one_letter_code
_entity_poly.pdbx_strand_id
1 'polypeptide(L)'
;ILCLVSRPDSVVMEVELDAKAKGEDCVNEVCRHLRIIERDYFGLQYEGTKGETLWINLRNRLGPQLSGAAPHRLRLRVKFLVEPHLLLQDETR
;
A
#
# COMPACT_ATOMS: atom_id res chain seq x y z
N ILE A 1 1.31 10.32 -10.32
CA ILE A 1 0.84 8.91 -10.42
C ILE A 1 -0.42 8.82 -9.60
N LEU A 2 -1.51 8.36 -10.20
CA LEU A 2 -2.78 8.17 -9.52
C LEU A 2 -2.96 6.70 -9.13
N CYS A 3 -3.11 6.44 -7.84
CA CYS A 3 -3.30 5.11 -7.28
C CYS A 3 -4.65 5.02 -6.54
N LEU A 4 -5.43 3.98 -6.83
CA LEU A 4 -6.63 3.61 -6.08
C LEU A 4 -6.27 2.49 -5.10
N VAL A 5 -6.14 2.83 -3.83
CA VAL A 5 -5.72 1.91 -2.79
C VAL A 5 -6.94 1.37 -2.04
N SER A 6 -7.18 0.07 -2.17
CA SER A 6 -8.23 -0.62 -1.41
C SER A 6 -7.72 -0.93 -0.01
N ARG A 7 -8.46 -0.47 1.00
CA ARG A 7 -8.18 -0.69 2.42
C ARG A 7 -8.70 -2.05 2.90
N PRO A 8 -8.32 -2.50 4.11
CA PRO A 8 -8.88 -3.71 4.71
C PRO A 8 -10.40 -3.66 4.92
N ASP A 9 -10.97 -2.47 5.16
CA ASP A 9 -12.41 -2.22 5.34
C ASP A 9 -13.19 -2.12 4.02
N SER A 10 -12.57 -2.53 2.89
CA SER A 10 -13.15 -2.48 1.54
C SER A 10 -13.45 -1.07 1.00
N VAL A 11 -13.03 -0.02 1.70
CA VAL A 11 -13.08 1.35 1.17
C VAL A 11 -11.89 1.58 0.24
N VAL A 12 -12.12 2.25 -0.88
CA VAL A 12 -11.08 2.63 -1.83
C VAL A 12 -10.70 4.09 -1.59
N MET A 13 -9.41 4.33 -1.43
CA MET A 13 -8.86 5.67 -1.26
C MET A 13 -8.04 6.05 -2.48
N GLU A 14 -8.25 7.27 -2.96
CA GLU A 14 -7.45 7.84 -4.05
C GLU A 14 -6.20 8.50 -3.49
N VAL A 15 -5.04 8.15 -4.06
CA VAL A 15 -3.74 8.66 -3.64
C VAL A 15 -3.00 9.18 -4.87
N GLU A 16 -2.79 10.49 -4.91
CA GLU A 16 -1.99 11.14 -5.94
C GLU A 16 -0.55 11.33 -5.42
N LEU A 17 0.41 10.80 -6.18
CA LEU A 17 1.84 10.79 -5.82
C LEU A 17 2.69 11.39 -6.93
N ASP A 18 3.89 11.83 -6.59
CA ASP A 18 4.88 12.27 -7.59
C ASP A 18 5.27 11.13 -8.56
N ALA A 19 5.69 11.46 -9.78
CA ALA A 19 6.17 10.50 -10.77
C ALA A 19 7.38 9.67 -10.30
N LYS A 20 8.17 10.20 -9.37
CA LYS A 20 9.35 9.55 -8.80
C LYS A 20 9.07 8.89 -7.44
N ALA A 21 7.82 8.91 -6.98
CA ALA A 21 7.43 8.32 -5.71
C ALA A 21 7.75 6.82 -5.65
N LYS A 22 8.19 6.38 -4.48
CA LYS A 22 8.45 5.00 -4.13
C LYS A 22 7.20 4.33 -3.59
N GLY A 23 7.22 3.00 -3.53
CA GLY A 23 6.11 2.27 -2.90
C GLY A 23 5.92 2.65 -1.43
N GLU A 24 7.01 2.96 -0.72
CA GLU A 24 6.99 3.45 0.66
C GLU A 24 6.20 4.75 0.79
N ASP A 25 6.35 5.70 -0.13
CA ASP A 25 5.61 6.98 -0.10
C ASP A 25 4.09 6.75 -0.17
N CYS A 26 3.65 5.76 -0.96
CA CYS A 26 2.24 5.40 -1.04
C CYS A 26 1.72 4.76 0.25
N VAL A 27 2.48 3.83 0.85
CA VAL A 27 2.13 3.25 2.17
C VAL A 27 2.06 4.34 3.22
N ASN A 28 3.05 5.24 3.25
CA ASN A 28 3.12 6.35 4.19
C ASN A 28 1.89 7.24 4.10
N GLU A 29 1.48 7.61 2.89
CA GLU A 29 0.31 8.47 2.70
C GLU A 29 -0.98 7.75 3.13
N VAL A 30 -1.13 6.48 2.78
CA VAL A 30 -2.30 5.67 3.19
C VAL A 30 -2.36 5.51 4.71
N CYS A 31 -1.26 5.13 5.34
CA CYS A 31 -1.16 4.99 6.80
C CYS A 31 -1.39 6.32 7.52
N ARG A 32 -0.92 7.44 6.95
CA ARG A 32 -1.17 8.79 7.49
C ARG A 32 -2.66 9.11 7.55
N HIS A 33 -3.43 8.80 6.50
CA HIS A 33 -4.89 8.96 6.49
C HIS A 33 -5.60 8.06 7.50
N LEU A 34 -5.06 6.85 7.73
CA LEU A 34 -5.59 5.89 8.70
C LEU A 34 -5.09 6.10 10.13
N ARG A 35 -4.21 7.09 10.35
CA ARG A 35 -3.54 7.35 11.64
C ARG A 35 -2.70 6.18 12.16
N ILE A 36 -2.21 5.34 11.26
CA ILE A 36 -1.31 4.23 11.56
C ILE A 36 0.14 4.74 11.51
N ILE A 37 0.86 4.55 12.61
CA ILE A 37 2.29 4.86 12.79
C ILE A 37 3.11 3.59 12.51
N GLU A 38 2.65 2.42 12.98
CA GLU A 38 3.25 1.09 12.83
C GLU A 38 3.14 0.51 11.40
N ARG A 39 3.49 1.34 10.41
CA ARG A 39 3.33 1.07 8.97
C ARG A 39 4.20 -0.08 8.44
N ASP A 40 5.26 -0.44 9.17
CA ASP A 40 6.25 -1.44 8.75
C ASP A 40 5.65 -2.85 8.62
N TYR A 41 4.51 -3.10 9.26
CA TYR A 41 3.78 -4.36 9.14
C TYR A 41 2.99 -4.49 7.84
N PHE A 42 2.78 -3.38 7.13
CA PHE A 42 1.95 -3.32 5.94
C PHE A 42 2.76 -3.33 4.65
N GLY A 43 2.09 -3.69 3.57
CA GLY A 43 2.60 -3.52 2.22
C GLY A 43 1.48 -3.27 1.23
N LEU A 44 1.88 -3.02 -0.02
CA LEU A 44 0.96 -2.84 -1.13
C LEU A 44 1.01 -4.05 -2.04
N GLN A 45 -0.17 -4.56 -2.39
CA GLN A 45 -0.33 -5.55 -3.44
C GLN A 45 -0.92 -4.92 -4.70
N TYR A 46 -0.58 -5.48 -5.85
CA TYR A 46 -1.20 -5.16 -7.12
C TYR A 46 -1.47 -6.45 -7.90
N GLU A 47 -2.28 -6.35 -8.94
CA GLU A 47 -2.55 -7.45 -9.86
C GLU A 47 -1.57 -7.36 -11.04
N GLY A 48 -0.80 -8.43 -11.24
CA GLY A 48 0.13 -8.57 -12.35
C GLY A 48 -0.59 -8.81 -13.68
N THR A 49 0.18 -8.86 -14.76
CA THR A 49 -0.38 -8.99 -16.11
C THR A 49 -1.02 -10.36 -16.39
N LYS A 50 -0.74 -11.37 -15.56
CA LYS A 50 -1.32 -12.71 -15.65
C LYS A 50 -2.39 -12.95 -14.58
N GLY A 51 -2.87 -11.90 -13.90
CA GLY A 51 -3.83 -11.99 -12.81
C GLY A 51 -3.24 -12.45 -11.48
N GLU A 52 -1.91 -12.56 -11.38
CA GLU A 52 -1.23 -12.92 -10.15
C GLU A 52 -1.27 -11.75 -9.14
N THR A 53 -1.35 -12.04 -7.84
CA THR A 53 -1.22 -10.99 -6.82
C THR A 53 0.23 -10.84 -6.40
N LEU A 54 0.81 -9.67 -6.66
CA LEU A 54 2.21 -9.35 -6.40
C LEU A 54 2.35 -8.26 -5.36
N TRP A 55 3.45 -8.30 -4.60
CA TRP A 55 3.80 -7.23 -3.67
C TRP A 55 4.65 -6.16 -4.36
N ILE A 56 4.36 -4.90 -4.08
CA ILE A 56 5.20 -3.78 -4.49
C ILE A 56 6.48 -3.78 -3.64
N ASN A 57 7.62 -3.57 -4.30
CA ASN A 57 8.84 -3.24 -3.62
C ASN A 57 8.80 -1.78 -3.16
N LEU A 58 8.65 -1.58 -1.85
CA LEU A 58 8.52 -0.25 -1.23
C LEU A 58 9.77 0.63 -1.42
N ARG A 59 10.95 0.04 -1.63
CA ARG A 59 12.20 0.78 -1.85
C ARG A 59 12.35 1.32 -3.27
N ASN A 60 11.63 0.72 -4.22
CA ASN A 60 11.68 1.06 -5.64
C ASN A 60 10.57 2.04 -6.01
N ARG A 61 10.75 2.73 -7.14
CA ARG A 61 9.73 3.63 -7.71
C ARG A 61 8.47 2.85 -8.09
N LEU A 62 7.30 3.45 -7.91
CA LEU A 62 6.02 2.84 -8.28
C LEU A 62 5.88 2.67 -9.79
N GLY A 63 6.14 3.73 -10.55
CA GLY A 63 5.88 3.77 -12.00
C GLY A 63 6.41 2.54 -12.77
N PRO A 64 7.70 2.16 -12.65
CA PRO A 64 8.23 0.99 -13.36
C PRO A 64 7.69 -0.36 -12.92
N GLN A 65 7.15 -0.46 -11.70
CA GLN A 65 6.57 -1.71 -11.17
C GLN A 65 5.11 -1.88 -11.59
N LEU A 66 4.41 -0.77 -11.84
CA LEU A 66 3.02 -0.73 -12.19
C LEU A 66 2.89 -0.69 -13.72
N SER A 67 2.51 -1.83 -14.30
CA SER A 67 2.17 -1.88 -15.72
C SER A 67 0.76 -1.36 -15.97
N GLY A 68 0.54 -0.71 -17.11
CA GLY A 68 -0.78 -0.30 -17.58
C GLY A 68 -1.07 1.19 -17.39
N ALA A 69 -2.29 1.59 -17.77
CA ALA A 69 -2.74 2.96 -17.65
C ALA A 69 -3.25 3.26 -16.22
N ALA A 70 -3.07 4.51 -15.78
CA ALA A 70 -3.68 5.01 -14.55
C ALA A 70 -5.23 5.02 -14.67
N PRO A 71 -5.97 4.91 -13.56
CA PRO A 71 -5.49 4.76 -12.19
C PRO A 71 -5.00 3.34 -11.85
N HIS A 72 -3.87 3.24 -11.14
CA HIS A 72 -3.32 1.95 -10.72
C HIS A 72 -4.04 1.43 -9.48
N ARG A 73 -4.54 0.19 -9.54
CA ARG A 73 -5.25 -0.44 -8.42
C ARG A 73 -4.29 -1.16 -7.49
N LEU A 74 -4.23 -0.69 -6.25
CA LEU A 74 -3.40 -1.26 -5.20
C LEU A 74 -4.27 -1.74 -4.03
N ARG A 75 -3.75 -2.65 -3.21
CA ARG A 75 -4.41 -3.14 -1.99
C ARG A 75 -3.46 -3.01 -0.81
N LEU A 76 -3.87 -2.31 0.24
CA LEU A 76 -3.14 -2.28 1.51
C LEU A 76 -3.42 -3.61 2.24
N ARG A 77 -2.35 -4.33 2.60
CA ARG A 77 -2.42 -5.61 3.30
C ARG A 77 -1.32 -5.74 4.34
N VAL A 78 -1.61 -6.52 5.38
CA VAL A 78 -0.60 -6.95 6.35
C VAL A 78 0.39 -7.88 5.65
N LYS A 79 1.67 -7.55 5.72
CA LYS A 79 2.77 -8.32 5.13
C LYS A 79 3.54 -9.10 6.19
N PHE A 80 3.67 -8.52 7.38
CA PHE A 80 4.34 -9.14 8.52
C PHE A 80 3.35 -9.23 9.67
N LEU A 81 2.91 -10.47 9.96
CA LEU A 81 2.04 -10.74 11.10
C LEU A 81 2.90 -10.86 12.35
N VAL A 82 2.48 -10.19 13.42
CA VAL A 82 3.12 -10.21 14.73
C VAL A 82 2.10 -10.57 15.81
N GLU A 83 2.57 -10.96 17.00
CA GLU A 83 1.69 -11.24 18.13
C GLU A 83 0.93 -9.97 18.54
N PRO A 84 -0.39 -10.04 18.86
CA PRO A 84 -1.22 -8.86 19.12
C PRO A 84 -0.70 -7.94 20.24
N HIS A 85 -0.02 -8.51 21.24
CA HIS A 85 0.55 -7.73 22.34
C HIS A 85 1.78 -6.91 21.95
N LEU A 86 2.37 -7.15 20.76
CA LEU A 86 3.47 -6.35 20.21
C LEU A 86 2.96 -5.11 19.47
N LEU A 87 1.68 -5.08 19.09
CA LEU A 87 1.05 -3.92 18.46
C LEU A 87 0.74 -2.89 19.54
N LEU A 88 1.29 -1.70 19.37
CA LEU A 88 1.18 -0.59 20.32
C LEU A 88 -0.01 0.31 20.00
N GLN A 89 -0.45 0.39 18.74
CA GLN A 89 -1.64 1.16 18.36
C GLN A 89 -2.87 0.28 18.18
N ASP A 90 -4.01 0.77 18.66
CA ASP A 90 -5.29 0.09 18.47
C ASP A 90 -5.75 0.13 17.00
N GLU A 91 -5.34 1.13 16.22
CA GLU A 91 -5.62 1.16 14.78
C GLU A 91 -4.90 0.04 13.99
N THR A 92 -3.79 -0.47 14.52
CA THR A 92 -3.02 -1.56 13.90
C THR A 92 -3.55 -2.94 14.29
N ARG A 93 -4.23 -3.07 15.43
CA ARG A 93 -4.77 -4.31 16.00
C ARG A 93 -6.01 -4.80 15.25
#